data_AF-A0A2E6CDZ7-F1
#
_entry.id   AF-A0A2E6CDZ7-F1
#
_cell.length_a   1.000
_cell.length_b   1.000
_cell.length_c   1.000
_cell.angle_alpha   90.00
_cell.angle_beta   90.00
_cell.angle_gamma   90.00
#
_symmetry.space_group_name_H-M   'P 1'
#
loop_
_entity.id
_entity.type
_entity.pdbx_description
1 polymer ?
#
loop_
_entity_poly.entity_id
_entity_poly.type
_entity_poly.pdbx_seq_one_letter_code
_entity_poly.pdbx_strand_id
1 'polypeptide(L)'
;MNKHRQVTIGEIKKIGIIGGGRGGTALLQTLIRLPQVIIVGICDIDSHAPALDLARASGIETYTEMEQLVDAQPVDWLINATNRSIAQRHILSHQYDNVTLIDGHIAELIWQLLLDFEKTLARDHEQRGNNIKEDTLNALKWTLTQRIVDKAQPVQHELEYIAFHDPLTGLYSRQMLLEFSEREISLAYRHERPLSMVVFDIDYFKRVNDTFGHNAGDIILKELADLISASCRRSDMAARYGGEEFIVILPDTDLSSTVTWADRMREKTASALQAPDGTRITVSLGIACLEFAAEAPSENAGPISFEEFFKRADQMLYEAKRSGRNCVASTQVTAQNRTEAALSKTH
;
A
#
# COMPACT_ATOMS: atom_id res chain seq x y z
N MET A 1 7.34 -42.16 37.68
CA MET A 1 6.11 -41.42 37.32
C MET A 1 6.50 -40.12 36.64
N ASN A 2 6.59 -40.14 35.31
CA ASN A 2 6.91 -38.96 34.51
C ASN A 2 5.68 -38.06 34.44
N LYS A 3 5.79 -36.84 34.98
CA LYS A 3 4.80 -35.79 34.79
C LYS A 3 4.83 -35.38 33.32
N HIS A 4 3.74 -35.64 32.61
CA HIS A 4 3.45 -35.03 31.32
C HIS A 4 3.58 -33.51 31.47
N ARG A 5 4.58 -32.94 30.81
CA ARG A 5 4.71 -31.50 30.59
C ARG A 5 3.61 -31.15 29.58
N GLN A 6 2.49 -30.61 30.06
CA GLN A 6 1.53 -29.93 29.20
C GLN A 6 2.30 -28.85 28.45
N VAL A 7 2.46 -29.04 27.14
CA VAL A 7 2.89 -27.98 26.23
C VAL A 7 1.75 -26.97 26.27
N THR A 8 1.99 -25.79 26.84
CA THR A 8 1.08 -24.66 26.72
C THR A 8 0.85 -24.43 25.24
N ILE A 9 -0.34 -24.77 24.74
CA ILE A 9 -0.71 -24.48 23.36
C ILE A 9 -0.63 -22.96 23.24
N GLY A 10 0.32 -22.45 22.45
CA GLY A 10 0.43 -21.03 22.17
C GLY A 10 -0.87 -20.51 21.54
N GLU A 11 -1.03 -19.19 21.55
CA GLU A 11 -2.15 -18.53 20.86
C GLU A 11 -2.25 -19.02 19.41
N ILE A 12 -3.44 -19.51 19.01
CA ILE A 12 -3.70 -19.96 17.64
C ILE A 12 -3.61 -18.74 16.71
N LYS A 13 -2.91 -18.87 15.58
CA LYS A 13 -2.77 -17.82 14.58
C LYS A 13 -3.63 -18.09 13.35
N LYS A 14 -4.45 -17.12 12.99
CA LYS A 14 -5.23 -17.06 11.77
C LYS A 14 -4.38 -16.50 10.64
N ILE A 15 -4.15 -17.31 9.60
CA ILE A 15 -3.21 -16.99 8.53
C ILE A 15 -3.94 -16.92 7.19
N GLY A 16 -3.80 -15.78 6.51
CA GLY A 16 -4.14 -15.60 5.10
C GLY A 16 -2.92 -15.80 4.21
N ILE A 17 -3.10 -16.32 2.99
CA ILE A 17 -2.03 -16.51 2.01
C ILE A 17 -2.35 -15.72 0.73
N ILE A 18 -1.38 -14.96 0.21
CA ILE A 18 -1.48 -14.28 -1.09
C ILE A 18 -0.54 -14.96 -2.08
N GLY A 19 -1.06 -15.34 -3.24
CA GLY A 19 -0.34 -16.05 -4.29
C GLY A 19 -0.46 -17.56 -4.14
N GLY A 20 -1.00 -18.21 -5.17
CA GLY A 20 -1.22 -19.65 -5.25
C GLY A 20 -0.23 -20.41 -6.12
N GLY A 21 0.89 -19.78 -6.48
CA GLY A 21 2.01 -20.43 -7.16
C GLY A 21 2.77 -21.44 -6.27
N ARG A 22 4.04 -21.72 -6.62
CA ARG A 22 4.85 -22.73 -5.90
C ARG A 22 5.01 -22.42 -4.41
N GLY A 23 5.37 -21.19 -4.06
CA GLY A 23 5.58 -20.77 -2.67
C GLY A 23 4.29 -20.86 -1.84
N GLY A 24 3.20 -20.30 -2.36
CA GLY A 24 1.88 -20.37 -1.70
C GLY A 24 1.37 -21.79 -1.51
N THR A 25 1.57 -22.66 -2.51
CA THR A 25 1.22 -24.08 -2.40
C THR A 25 2.01 -24.77 -1.28
N ALA A 26 3.32 -24.54 -1.20
CA ALA A 26 4.17 -25.12 -0.16
C ALA A 26 3.80 -24.63 1.24
N LEU A 27 3.52 -23.33 1.38
CA LEU A 27 3.04 -22.73 2.63
C LEU A 27 1.71 -23.36 3.04
N LEU A 28 0.73 -23.43 2.15
CA LEU A 28 -0.57 -24.01 2.43
C LEU A 28 -0.47 -25.48 2.89
N GLN A 29 0.29 -26.30 2.15
CA GLN A 29 0.47 -27.73 2.48
C GLN A 29 1.10 -27.96 3.85
N THR A 30 2.00 -27.07 4.26
CA THR A 30 2.74 -27.23 5.52
C THR A 30 1.95 -26.65 6.69
N LEU A 31 1.46 -25.42 6.54
CA LEU A 31 0.82 -24.66 7.61
C LEU A 31 -0.54 -25.24 8.00
N ILE A 32 -1.30 -25.82 7.06
CA ILE A 32 -2.59 -26.46 7.36
C ILE A 32 -2.47 -27.64 8.35
N ARG A 33 -1.28 -28.23 8.50
CA ARG A 33 -1.00 -29.35 9.40
C ARG A 33 -0.55 -28.91 10.79
N LEU A 34 -0.31 -27.61 11.00
CA LEU A 34 0.18 -27.10 12.27
C LEU A 34 -1.01 -26.84 13.22
N PRO A 35 -1.05 -27.42 14.43
CA PRO A 35 -2.18 -27.26 15.34
C PRO A 35 -2.33 -25.84 15.89
N GLN A 36 -1.28 -25.01 15.78
CA GLN A 36 -1.29 -23.60 16.18
C GLN A 36 -1.78 -22.67 15.07
N VAL A 37 -2.13 -23.19 13.88
CA VAL A 37 -2.48 -22.39 12.71
C VAL A 37 -3.89 -22.70 12.23
N ILE A 38 -4.64 -21.66 11.88
CA ILE A 38 -5.87 -21.76 11.10
C ILE A 38 -5.63 -21.00 9.81
N ILE A 39 -5.68 -21.68 8.67
CA ILE A 39 -5.70 -20.98 7.38
C ILE A 39 -7.12 -20.46 7.15
N VAL A 40 -7.26 -19.14 7.14
CA VAL A 40 -8.56 -18.48 6.97
C VAL A 40 -8.94 -18.34 5.50
N GLY A 41 -7.96 -18.13 4.62
CA GLY A 41 -8.20 -18.04 3.20
C GLY A 41 -6.92 -17.95 2.37
N ILE A 42 -7.09 -18.08 1.06
CA ILE A 42 -6.04 -17.84 0.07
C ILE A 42 -6.57 -16.96 -1.06
N CYS A 43 -5.75 -16.04 -1.56
CA CYS A 43 -6.10 -15.25 -2.74
C CYS A 43 -5.05 -15.31 -3.84
N ASP A 44 -5.48 -15.43 -5.09
CA ASP A 44 -4.65 -15.27 -6.29
C ASP A 44 -5.50 -14.67 -7.41
N ILE A 45 -4.89 -13.83 -8.24
CA ILE A 45 -5.53 -13.29 -9.45
C ILE A 45 -5.84 -14.38 -10.48
N ASP A 46 -5.06 -15.46 -10.49
CA ASP A 46 -5.30 -16.64 -11.30
C ASP A 46 -6.17 -17.63 -10.52
N SER A 47 -7.43 -17.73 -10.92
CA SER A 47 -8.43 -18.63 -10.33
C SER A 47 -8.11 -20.13 -10.48
N HIS A 48 -7.11 -20.47 -11.31
CA HIS A 48 -6.61 -21.82 -11.57
C HIS A 48 -5.24 -22.08 -10.90
N ALA A 49 -4.78 -21.17 -10.04
CA ALA A 49 -3.52 -21.35 -9.35
C ALA A 49 -3.55 -22.62 -8.46
N PRO A 50 -2.49 -23.45 -8.44
CA PRO A 50 -2.50 -24.76 -7.79
C PRO A 50 -2.89 -24.75 -6.30
N ALA A 51 -2.52 -23.70 -5.57
CA ALA A 51 -2.87 -23.60 -4.16
C ALA A 51 -4.37 -23.34 -3.93
N LEU A 52 -5.09 -22.72 -4.87
CA LEU A 52 -6.53 -22.49 -4.75
C LEU A 52 -7.29 -23.81 -4.85
N ASP A 53 -6.87 -24.70 -5.75
CA ASP A 53 -7.48 -26.04 -5.86
C ASP A 53 -7.25 -26.86 -4.59
N LEU A 54 -6.04 -26.78 -4.01
CA LEU A 54 -5.72 -27.40 -2.73
C LEU A 54 -6.55 -26.82 -1.57
N ALA A 55 -6.74 -25.51 -1.55
CA ALA A 55 -7.55 -24.82 -0.54
C ALA A 55 -9.01 -25.27 -0.62
N ARG A 56 -9.61 -25.29 -1.81
CA ARG A 56 -10.98 -25.78 -2.03
C ARG A 56 -11.15 -27.23 -1.59
N ALA A 57 -10.20 -28.10 -1.93
CA ALA A 57 -10.20 -29.50 -1.50
C ALA A 57 -10.11 -29.66 0.02
N SER A 58 -9.57 -28.66 0.71
CA SER A 58 -9.41 -28.64 2.17
C SER A 58 -10.50 -27.80 2.88
N GLY A 59 -11.50 -27.31 2.16
CA GLY A 59 -12.59 -26.49 2.71
C GLY A 59 -12.20 -25.06 3.10
N ILE A 60 -11.09 -24.54 2.56
CA ILE A 60 -10.60 -23.18 2.81
C ILE A 60 -11.15 -22.24 1.73
N GLU A 61 -11.59 -21.04 2.13
CA GLU A 61 -12.12 -20.03 1.20
C GLU A 61 -11.04 -19.48 0.27
N THR A 62 -11.42 -19.24 -0.99
CA THR A 62 -10.54 -18.71 -2.03
C THR A 62 -11.07 -17.40 -2.58
N TYR A 63 -10.20 -16.42 -2.75
CA TYR A 63 -10.55 -15.09 -3.26
C TYR A 63 -9.70 -14.72 -4.47
N THR A 64 -10.18 -13.78 -5.28
CA THR A 64 -9.41 -13.20 -6.39
C THR A 64 -8.70 -11.90 -5.98
N GLU A 65 -9.16 -11.30 -4.90
CA GLU A 65 -8.65 -10.06 -4.33
C GLU A 65 -8.35 -10.29 -2.85
N MET A 66 -7.37 -9.55 -2.35
CA MET A 66 -6.91 -9.74 -0.98
C MET A 66 -7.82 -9.01 0.01
N GLU A 67 -8.35 -7.86 -0.37
CA GLU A 67 -9.30 -7.10 0.44
C GLU A 67 -10.48 -7.99 0.83
N GLN A 68 -10.99 -8.81 -0.09
CA GLN A 68 -12.02 -9.81 0.18
C GLN A 68 -11.61 -10.83 1.25
N LEU A 69 -10.35 -11.27 1.25
CA LEU A 69 -9.81 -12.20 2.24
C LEU A 69 -9.76 -11.57 3.62
N VAL A 70 -9.25 -10.33 3.71
CA VAL A 70 -9.04 -9.63 4.99
C VAL A 70 -10.35 -9.11 5.57
N ASP A 71 -11.28 -8.66 4.72
CA ASP A 71 -12.60 -8.17 5.14
C ASP A 71 -13.56 -9.28 5.52
N ALA A 72 -13.43 -10.48 4.94
CA ALA A 72 -14.31 -11.61 5.24
C ALA A 72 -14.15 -12.10 6.68
N GLN A 73 -12.93 -12.04 7.24
CA GLN A 73 -12.64 -12.62 8.54
C GLN A 73 -11.34 -12.10 9.16
N PRO A 74 -11.21 -12.11 10.50
CA PRO A 74 -9.98 -11.66 11.17
C PRO A 74 -8.76 -12.47 10.74
N VAL A 75 -7.71 -11.77 10.31
CA VAL A 75 -6.41 -12.34 9.94
C VAL A 75 -5.37 -11.84 10.93
N ASP A 76 -4.60 -12.74 11.54
CA ASP A 76 -3.44 -12.33 12.36
C ASP A 76 -2.24 -12.09 11.46
N TRP A 77 -1.92 -13.06 10.60
CA TRP A 77 -0.78 -13.01 9.68
C TRP A 77 -1.23 -13.15 8.23
N LEU A 78 -0.71 -12.30 7.37
CA LEU A 78 -0.94 -12.37 5.94
C LEU A 78 0.41 -12.67 5.27
N ILE A 79 0.53 -13.83 4.64
CA ILE A 79 1.79 -14.26 4.01
C ILE A 79 1.68 -14.06 2.51
N ASN A 80 2.41 -13.08 1.99
CA ASN A 80 2.50 -12.83 0.56
C ASN A 80 3.63 -13.67 -0.05
N ALA A 81 3.25 -14.67 -0.84
CA ALA A 81 4.15 -15.54 -1.58
C ALA A 81 4.32 -15.10 -3.04
N THR A 82 3.83 -13.92 -3.40
CA THR A 82 4.04 -13.32 -4.72
C THR A 82 5.31 -12.47 -4.75
N ASN A 83 5.84 -12.24 -5.95
CA ASN A 83 6.97 -11.32 -6.16
C ASN A 83 6.48 -9.87 -6.44
N ARG A 84 5.25 -9.52 -6.02
CA ARG A 84 4.64 -8.21 -6.31
C ARG A 84 5.13 -7.15 -5.32
N SER A 85 5.07 -5.89 -5.75
CA SER A 85 5.95 -4.81 -5.28
C SER A 85 5.87 -4.53 -3.78
N ILE A 86 6.98 -4.04 -3.24
CA ILE A 86 7.14 -3.67 -1.83
C ILE A 86 6.11 -2.58 -1.44
N ALA A 87 5.62 -1.76 -2.39
CA ALA A 87 4.61 -0.74 -2.09
C ALA A 87 3.24 -1.30 -1.76
N GLN A 88 2.81 -2.41 -2.39
CA GLN A 88 1.57 -3.07 -2.00
C GLN A 88 1.61 -3.43 -0.53
N ARG A 89 2.74 -3.96 -0.05
CA ARG A 89 2.93 -4.30 1.37
C ARG A 89 2.74 -3.12 2.31
N HIS A 90 3.32 -1.97 1.97
CA HIS A 90 3.24 -0.79 2.83
C HIS A 90 1.84 -0.17 2.86
N ILE A 91 1.17 -0.16 1.71
CA ILE A 91 -0.23 0.26 1.61
C ILE A 91 -1.12 -0.64 2.46
N LEU A 92 -0.86 -1.95 2.45
CA LEU A 92 -1.63 -2.93 3.21
C LEU A 92 -1.40 -2.85 4.72
N SER A 93 -0.17 -2.67 5.17
CA SER A 93 0.11 -2.48 6.60
C SER A 93 -0.56 -1.21 7.14
N HIS A 94 -0.70 -0.17 6.30
CA HIS A 94 -1.43 1.05 6.64
C HIS A 94 -2.94 0.93 6.53
N GLN A 95 -3.50 -0.06 5.83
CA GLN A 95 -4.96 -0.28 5.76
C GLN A 95 -5.46 -1.26 6.83
N TYR A 96 -4.60 -2.15 7.33
CA TYR A 96 -4.98 -3.19 8.29
C TYR A 96 -4.02 -3.25 9.50
N ASP A 97 -4.25 -2.39 10.51
CA ASP A 97 -3.34 -2.20 11.67
C ASP A 97 -3.08 -3.46 12.51
N ASN A 98 -4.00 -4.44 12.47
CA ASN A 98 -3.92 -5.65 13.28
C ASN A 98 -3.35 -6.85 12.52
N VAL A 99 -2.93 -6.68 11.27
CA VAL A 99 -2.43 -7.77 10.41
C VAL A 99 -0.91 -7.67 10.30
N THR A 100 -0.20 -8.73 10.70
CA THR A 100 1.23 -8.85 10.42
C THR A 100 1.43 -9.34 8.99
N LEU A 101 1.96 -8.47 8.13
CA LEU A 101 2.26 -8.83 6.75
C LEU A 101 3.68 -9.41 6.63
N ILE A 102 3.76 -10.64 6.13
CA ILE A 102 5.00 -11.38 5.90
C ILE A 102 5.19 -11.50 4.39
N ASP A 103 6.24 -10.91 3.84
CA ASP A 103 6.36 -10.75 2.39
C ASP A 103 7.83 -10.73 1.92
N GLY A 104 8.02 -10.84 0.60
CA GLY A 104 9.30 -10.83 -0.09
C GLY A 104 10.22 -11.94 0.41
N HIS A 105 11.46 -11.57 0.71
CA HIS A 105 12.50 -12.52 1.12
C HIS A 105 12.17 -13.28 2.41
N ILE A 106 11.32 -12.74 3.30
CA ILE A 106 10.98 -13.41 4.56
C ILE A 106 9.95 -14.50 4.32
N ALA A 107 8.91 -14.21 3.53
CA ALA A 107 8.00 -15.24 3.04
C ALA A 107 8.78 -16.32 2.30
N GLU A 108 9.75 -15.91 1.46
CA GLU A 108 10.62 -16.82 0.73
C GLU A 108 11.45 -17.74 1.63
N LEU A 109 12.12 -17.16 2.61
CA LEU A 109 12.90 -17.89 3.58
C LEU A 109 12.05 -18.90 4.36
N ILE A 110 10.86 -18.50 4.79
CA ILE A 110 9.95 -19.38 5.55
C ILE A 110 9.59 -20.60 4.70
N TRP A 111 9.13 -20.42 3.46
CA TRP A 111 8.69 -21.57 2.67
C TRP A 111 9.86 -22.45 2.22
N GLN A 112 11.02 -21.88 1.91
CA GLN A 112 12.23 -22.66 1.57
C GLN A 112 12.68 -23.53 2.73
N LEU A 113 12.73 -22.97 3.94
CA LEU A 113 13.09 -23.74 5.14
C LEU A 113 12.08 -24.86 5.39
N LEU A 114 10.78 -24.55 5.34
CA LEU A 114 9.74 -25.57 5.53
C LEU A 114 9.87 -26.72 4.52
N LEU A 115 10.14 -26.43 3.25
CA LEU A 115 10.38 -27.46 2.23
C LEU A 115 11.64 -28.27 2.49
N ASP A 116 12.73 -27.64 2.95
CA ASP A 116 13.97 -28.35 3.23
C ASP A 116 13.85 -29.23 4.48
N PHE A 117 13.05 -28.84 5.47
CA PHE A 117 12.65 -29.72 6.57
C PHE A 117 11.96 -30.98 6.04
N GLU A 118 10.94 -30.84 5.18
CA GLU A 118 10.21 -31.98 4.60
C GLU A 118 11.13 -32.93 3.82
N LYS A 119 12.00 -32.39 2.97
CA LYS A 119 12.97 -33.21 2.20
C LYS A 119 13.94 -33.94 3.11
N THR A 120 14.42 -33.29 4.17
CA THR A 120 15.38 -33.88 5.11
C THR A 120 14.75 -35.04 5.87
N LEU A 121 13.50 -34.89 6.30
CA LEU A 121 12.75 -35.94 6.98
C LEU A 121 12.46 -37.13 6.07
N ALA A 122 12.03 -36.88 4.83
CA ALA A 122 11.80 -37.95 3.86
C ALA A 122 13.05 -38.83 3.68
N ARG A 123 14.23 -38.19 3.58
CA ARG A 123 15.53 -38.89 3.49
C ARG A 123 15.89 -39.65 4.77
N ASP A 124 15.70 -39.07 5.94
CA ASP A 124 16.01 -39.72 7.22
C ASP A 124 15.07 -40.89 7.53
N HIS A 125 13.79 -40.79 7.15
CA HIS A 125 12.84 -41.91 7.24
C HIS A 125 13.27 -43.08 6.34
N GLU A 126 13.68 -42.81 5.09
CA GLU A 126 14.19 -43.82 4.17
C GLU A 126 15.51 -44.46 4.64
N GLN A 127 16.41 -43.69 5.27
CA GLN A 127 17.76 -44.16 5.61
C GLN A 127 17.92 -44.74 7.02
N ARG A 128 17.17 -44.25 8.01
CA ARG A 128 17.43 -44.53 9.44
C ARG A 128 16.24 -45.11 10.20
N GLY A 129 15.05 -45.18 9.60
CA GLY A 129 13.84 -45.69 10.26
C GLY A 129 13.45 -44.91 11.52
N ASN A 130 13.91 -43.66 11.64
CA ASN A 130 13.78 -42.88 12.85
C ASN A 130 12.45 -42.11 12.84
N ASN A 131 11.50 -42.52 13.68
CA ASN A 131 10.22 -41.82 13.83
C ASN A 131 10.36 -40.66 14.81
N ILE A 132 10.79 -39.49 14.33
CA ILE A 132 10.50 -38.24 15.06
C ILE A 132 8.97 -38.13 15.11
N LYS A 133 8.40 -37.96 16.31
CA LYS A 133 6.96 -37.77 16.45
C LYS A 133 6.53 -36.54 15.66
N GLU A 134 5.51 -36.69 14.83
CA GLU A 134 4.96 -35.64 13.98
C GLU A 134 4.62 -34.37 14.79
N ASP A 135 4.09 -34.53 16.01
CA ASP A 135 3.82 -33.43 16.94
C ASP A 135 5.08 -32.62 17.29
N THR A 136 6.22 -33.28 17.54
CA THR A 136 7.49 -32.62 17.86
C THR A 136 8.00 -31.84 16.67
N LEU A 137 7.85 -32.41 15.48
CA LEU A 137 8.27 -31.77 14.25
C LEU A 137 7.41 -30.54 13.93
N ASN A 138 6.09 -30.66 14.05
CA ASN A 138 5.17 -29.56 13.83
C ASN A 138 5.41 -28.43 14.84
N ALA A 139 5.69 -28.77 16.11
CA ALA A 139 6.09 -27.79 17.11
C ALA A 139 7.42 -27.08 16.75
N LEU A 140 8.40 -27.80 16.19
CA LEU A 140 9.67 -27.21 15.75
C LEU A 140 9.48 -26.29 14.53
N LYS A 141 8.72 -26.75 13.51
CA LYS A 141 8.35 -25.94 12.34
C LYS A 141 7.68 -24.64 12.79
N TRP A 142 6.69 -24.72 13.66
CA TRP A 142 5.99 -23.56 14.21
C TRP A 142 6.94 -22.61 14.96
N THR A 143 7.75 -23.14 15.88
CA THR A 143 8.70 -22.33 16.68
C THR A 143 9.70 -21.61 15.78
N LEU A 144 10.17 -22.27 14.72
CA LEU A 144 11.09 -21.67 13.76
C LEU A 144 10.41 -20.56 12.95
N THR A 145 9.22 -20.82 12.41
CA THR A 145 8.44 -19.82 11.67
C THR A 145 8.19 -18.58 12.53
N GLN A 146 7.75 -18.74 13.78
CA GLN A 146 7.58 -17.62 14.71
C GLN A 146 8.86 -16.83 14.91
N ARG A 147 9.98 -17.50 15.21
CA ARG A 147 11.26 -16.82 15.44
C ARG A 147 11.77 -16.05 14.23
N ILE A 148 11.50 -16.53 13.01
CA ILE A 148 11.88 -15.83 11.78
C ILE A 148 11.06 -14.56 11.65
N VAL A 149 9.74 -14.65 11.82
CA VAL A 149 8.84 -13.49 11.76
C VAL A 149 9.22 -12.45 12.81
N ASP A 150 9.34 -12.86 14.09
CA ASP A 150 9.65 -11.96 15.21
C ASP A 150 10.98 -11.21 15.04
N LYS A 151 11.99 -11.85 14.43
CA LYS A 151 13.30 -11.24 14.22
C LYS A 151 13.39 -10.40 12.96
N ALA A 152 12.68 -10.79 11.91
CA ALA A 152 12.79 -10.12 10.62
C ALA A 152 11.89 -8.88 10.52
N GLN A 153 10.75 -8.90 11.21
CA GLN A 153 9.73 -7.86 11.14
C GLN A 153 10.22 -6.45 11.56
N PRO A 154 11.00 -6.27 12.65
CA PRO A 154 11.49 -4.94 13.02
C PRO A 154 12.45 -4.34 12.00
N VAL A 155 13.40 -5.14 11.51
CA VAL A 155 14.40 -4.72 10.51
C VAL A 155 13.72 -4.41 9.18
N GLN A 156 12.75 -5.23 8.80
CA GLN A 156 11.95 -5.02 7.61
C GLN A 156 11.16 -3.71 7.69
N HIS A 157 10.49 -3.44 8.81
CA HIS A 157 9.75 -2.19 9.00
C HIS A 157 10.64 -0.95 8.91
N GLU A 158 11.85 -1.00 9.48
CA GLU A 158 12.80 0.11 9.41
C GLU A 158 13.26 0.37 7.97
N LEU A 159 13.64 -0.69 7.24
CA LEU A 159 14.04 -0.59 5.84
C LEU A 159 12.90 -0.08 4.94
N GLU A 160 11.68 -0.55 5.19
CA GLU A 160 10.49 -0.10 4.48
C GLU A 160 10.21 1.37 4.76
N TYR A 161 10.26 1.80 6.02
CA TYR A 161 10.06 3.21 6.36
C TYR A 161 11.05 4.11 5.60
N ILE A 162 12.34 3.72 5.57
CA ILE A 162 13.39 4.47 4.85
C ILE A 162 13.15 4.45 3.32
N ALA A 163 12.69 3.34 2.76
CA ALA A 163 12.41 3.24 1.32
C ALA A 163 11.18 4.06 0.91
N PHE A 164 10.20 4.19 1.81
CA PHE A 164 8.87 4.66 1.49
C PHE A 164 8.55 6.06 1.95
N HIS A 165 9.34 6.61 2.87
CA HIS A 165 9.14 7.95 3.37
C HIS A 165 10.30 8.87 2.98
N ASP A 166 9.98 10.13 2.74
CA ASP A 166 10.95 11.20 2.64
C ASP A 166 11.58 11.44 4.04
N PRO A 167 12.91 11.34 4.18
CA PRO A 167 13.57 11.39 5.49
C PRO A 167 13.48 12.77 6.17
N LEU A 168 13.21 13.84 5.41
CA LEU A 168 13.07 15.18 5.98
C LEU A 168 11.67 15.39 6.56
N THR A 169 10.64 15.03 5.81
CA THR A 169 9.25 15.38 6.09
C THR A 169 8.42 14.25 6.68
N GLY A 170 8.87 13.00 6.57
CA GLY A 170 8.12 11.82 7.00
C GLY A 170 6.92 11.48 6.11
N LEU A 171 6.60 12.29 5.09
CA LEU A 171 5.60 11.96 4.08
C LEU A 171 6.09 10.85 3.16
N TYR A 172 5.21 10.32 2.32
CA TYR A 172 5.59 9.33 1.33
C TYR A 172 6.63 9.85 0.35
N SER A 173 7.50 8.94 -0.09
CA SER A 173 8.49 9.18 -1.12
C SER A 173 7.83 9.25 -2.50
N ARG A 174 8.51 9.89 -3.46
CA ARG A 174 8.09 9.89 -4.86
C ARG A 174 7.88 8.50 -5.44
N GLN A 175 8.68 7.51 -5.02
CA GLN A 175 8.55 6.14 -5.48
C GLN A 175 7.21 5.54 -5.04
N MET A 176 6.86 5.71 -3.76
CA MET A 176 5.55 5.28 -3.26
C MET A 176 4.41 6.00 -3.96
N LEU A 177 4.56 7.30 -4.23
CA LEU A 177 3.55 8.08 -4.94
C LEU A 177 3.16 7.46 -6.27
N LEU A 178 4.12 7.05 -7.08
CA LEU A 178 3.85 6.39 -8.36
C LEU A 178 3.04 5.11 -8.15
N GLU A 179 3.53 4.21 -7.29
CA GLU A 179 2.92 2.89 -7.08
C GLU A 179 1.50 2.99 -6.53
N PHE A 180 1.27 3.90 -5.56
CA PHE A 180 -0.06 4.16 -5.04
C PHE A 180 -0.99 4.75 -6.12
N SER A 181 -0.51 5.74 -6.87
CA SER A 181 -1.33 6.40 -7.89
C SER A 181 -1.74 5.44 -9.00
N GLU A 182 -0.84 4.57 -9.47
CA GLU A 182 -1.16 3.56 -10.49
C GLU A 182 -2.25 2.59 -10.01
N ARG A 183 -2.17 2.15 -8.74
CA ARG A 183 -3.22 1.33 -8.12
C ARG A 183 -4.55 2.07 -8.07
N GLU A 184 -4.57 3.28 -7.51
CA GLU A 184 -5.81 4.04 -7.31
C GLU A 184 -6.44 4.46 -8.63
N ILE A 185 -5.64 4.76 -9.67
CA ILE A 185 -6.16 4.97 -11.03
C ILE A 185 -6.86 3.70 -11.52
N SER A 186 -6.23 2.54 -11.39
CA SER A 186 -6.83 1.27 -11.81
C SER A 186 -8.15 0.98 -11.08
N LEU A 187 -8.19 1.24 -9.77
CA LEU A 187 -9.39 1.09 -8.95
C LEU A 187 -10.48 2.10 -9.34
N ALA A 188 -10.12 3.36 -9.57
CA ALA A 188 -11.05 4.40 -10.00
C ALA A 188 -11.74 4.02 -11.31
N TYR A 189 -11.01 3.51 -12.30
CA TYR A 189 -11.59 3.00 -13.55
C TYR A 189 -12.46 1.75 -13.35
N ARG A 190 -12.03 0.83 -12.48
CA ARG A 190 -12.81 -0.39 -12.21
C ARG A 190 -14.15 -0.09 -11.56
N HIS A 191 -14.18 0.86 -10.64
CA HIS A 191 -15.35 1.16 -9.81
C HIS A 191 -16.09 2.43 -10.23
N GLU A 192 -15.60 3.13 -11.26
CA GLU A 192 -16.14 4.39 -11.77
C GLU A 192 -16.28 5.45 -10.68
N ARG A 193 -15.25 5.54 -9.83
CA ARG A 193 -15.22 6.47 -8.70
C ARG A 193 -14.26 7.63 -8.95
N PRO A 194 -14.57 8.84 -8.44
CA PRO A 194 -13.71 9.98 -8.65
C PRO A 194 -12.36 9.80 -7.95
N LEU A 195 -11.30 10.29 -8.60
CA LEU A 195 -9.95 10.30 -8.05
C LEU A 195 -9.33 11.66 -8.30
N SER A 196 -8.87 12.30 -7.23
CA SER A 196 -8.25 13.63 -7.33
C SER A 196 -6.75 13.59 -7.02
N MET A 197 -5.98 14.37 -7.77
CA MET A 197 -4.57 14.66 -7.50
C MET A 197 -4.41 16.16 -7.26
N VAL A 198 -3.74 16.50 -6.17
CA VAL A 198 -3.41 17.88 -5.80
C VAL A 198 -1.89 18.02 -5.76
N VAL A 199 -1.36 18.95 -6.56
CA VAL A 199 0.07 19.31 -6.55
C VAL A 199 0.23 20.64 -5.82
N PHE A 200 1.14 20.67 -4.85
CA PHE A 200 1.48 21.79 -3.99
C PHE A 200 2.84 22.34 -4.37
N ASP A 201 3.01 23.65 -4.23
CA ASP A 201 4.32 24.27 -4.19
C ASP A 201 4.33 25.48 -3.25
N ILE A 202 5.41 25.61 -2.49
CA ILE A 202 5.59 26.72 -1.56
C ILE A 202 6.01 27.99 -2.32
N ASP A 203 5.19 29.03 -2.19
CA ASP A 203 5.41 30.29 -2.88
C ASP A 203 6.71 30.96 -2.40
N TYR A 204 7.59 31.27 -3.35
CA TYR A 204 8.86 31.96 -3.10
C TYR A 204 9.81 31.21 -2.15
N PHE A 205 9.73 29.89 -2.04
CA PHE A 205 10.56 29.10 -1.14
C PHE A 205 12.07 29.31 -1.33
N LYS A 206 12.53 29.44 -2.59
CA LYS A 206 13.92 29.79 -2.88
C LYS A 206 14.37 31.08 -2.16
N ARG A 207 13.52 32.11 -2.11
CA ARG A 207 13.85 33.37 -1.41
C ARG A 207 14.01 33.16 0.10
N VAL A 208 13.22 32.27 0.69
CA VAL A 208 13.36 31.89 2.11
C VAL A 208 14.72 31.24 2.34
N ASN A 209 15.09 30.25 1.52
CA ASN A 209 16.40 29.60 1.61
C ASN A 209 17.56 30.58 1.41
N ASP A 210 17.47 31.45 0.41
CA ASP A 210 18.52 32.43 0.10
C ASP A 210 18.67 33.48 1.21
N THR A 211 17.59 33.79 1.95
CA THR A 211 17.59 34.83 3.01
C THR A 211 17.94 34.26 4.39
N PHE A 212 17.43 33.08 4.72
CA PHE A 212 17.49 32.52 6.08
C PHE A 212 18.26 31.19 6.17
N GLY A 213 18.76 30.69 5.03
CA GLY A 213 19.49 29.43 4.94
C GLY A 213 18.57 28.21 4.84
N HIS A 214 19.14 27.10 4.37
CA HIS A 214 18.41 25.85 4.14
C HIS A 214 17.76 25.27 5.40
N ASN A 215 18.35 25.47 6.59
CA ASN A 215 17.74 25.00 7.83
C ASN A 215 16.36 25.63 8.09
N ALA A 216 16.16 26.90 7.71
CA ALA A 216 14.86 27.55 7.83
C ALA A 216 13.85 26.97 6.82
N GLY A 217 14.30 26.69 5.59
CA GLY A 217 13.49 26.00 4.59
C GLY A 217 13.09 24.60 5.04
N ASP A 218 14.01 23.83 5.62
CA ASP A 218 13.76 22.49 6.13
C ASP A 218 12.71 22.47 7.25
N ILE A 219 12.70 23.48 8.13
CA ILE A 219 11.67 23.64 9.15
C ILE A 219 10.30 23.88 8.49
N ILE A 220 10.22 24.80 7.53
CA ILE A 220 8.99 25.10 6.80
C ILE A 220 8.46 23.86 6.05
N LEU A 221 9.34 23.08 5.42
CA LEU A 221 8.97 21.84 4.73
C LEU A 221 8.37 20.81 5.71
N LYS A 222 8.94 20.67 6.91
CA LYS A 222 8.42 19.79 7.96
C LYS A 222 7.06 20.26 8.48
N GLU A 223 6.94 21.55 8.78
CA GLU A 223 5.67 22.11 9.26
C GLU A 223 4.54 21.99 8.22
N LEU A 224 4.86 22.22 6.93
CA LEU A 224 3.89 22.01 5.87
C LEU A 224 3.50 20.52 5.75
N ALA A 225 4.47 19.62 5.85
CA ALA A 225 4.22 18.19 5.82
C ALA A 225 3.29 17.74 6.96
N ASP A 226 3.50 18.24 8.17
CA ASP A 226 2.63 17.97 9.32
C ASP A 226 1.20 18.47 9.08
N LEU A 227 1.04 19.66 8.50
CA LEU A 227 -0.27 20.21 8.14
C LEU A 227 -1.00 19.37 7.08
N ILE A 228 -0.27 18.90 6.06
CA ILE A 228 -0.81 18.04 5.00
C ILE A 228 -1.25 16.72 5.62
N SER A 229 -0.36 16.05 6.37
CA SER A 229 -0.63 14.76 7.01
C SER A 229 -1.86 14.83 7.93
N ALA A 230 -1.95 15.86 8.78
CA ALA A 230 -3.09 16.05 9.68
C ALA A 230 -4.41 16.37 8.96
N SER A 231 -4.37 16.71 7.67
CA SER A 231 -5.55 17.01 6.86
C SER A 231 -5.95 15.87 5.91
N CYS A 232 -5.18 14.79 5.88
CA CYS A 232 -5.42 13.59 5.07
C CYS A 232 -6.19 12.53 5.87
N ARG A 233 -7.06 11.79 5.18
CA ARG A 233 -7.69 10.56 5.67
C ARG A 233 -6.71 9.40 5.53
N ARG A 234 -7.04 8.26 6.16
CA ARG A 234 -6.28 7.01 6.02
C ARG A 234 -6.22 6.50 4.56
N SER A 235 -7.25 6.77 3.78
CA SER A 235 -7.33 6.43 2.35
C SER A 235 -6.50 7.36 1.47
N ASP A 236 -6.19 8.55 1.96
CA ASP A 236 -5.49 9.57 1.18
C ASP A 236 -3.99 9.31 1.27
N MET A 237 -3.25 9.79 0.28
CA MET A 237 -1.80 9.67 0.27
C MET A 237 -1.15 11.02 0.07
N ALA A 238 -0.32 11.42 1.02
CA ALA A 238 0.52 12.61 0.94
C ALA A 238 1.99 12.26 0.76
N ALA A 239 2.60 12.80 -0.28
CA ALA A 239 3.99 12.54 -0.64
C ALA A 239 4.75 13.84 -0.89
N ARG A 240 6.06 13.83 -0.63
CA ARG A 240 6.97 14.85 -1.13
C ARG A 240 7.53 14.40 -2.47
N TYR A 241 7.20 15.14 -3.52
CA TYR A 241 7.62 14.78 -4.88
C TYR A 241 9.09 15.15 -5.13
N GLY A 242 9.54 16.29 -4.60
CA GLY A 242 10.92 16.74 -4.63
C GLY A 242 11.05 18.22 -4.29
N GLY A 243 12.16 18.64 -3.68
CA GLY A 243 12.37 20.05 -3.35
C GLY A 243 11.26 20.62 -2.45
N GLU A 244 10.53 21.61 -2.94
CA GLU A 244 9.37 22.25 -2.29
C GLU A 244 8.01 21.76 -2.79
N GLU A 245 7.99 20.70 -3.62
CA GLU A 245 6.79 20.16 -4.25
C GLU A 245 6.22 18.98 -3.46
N PHE A 246 4.93 19.05 -3.17
CA PHE A 246 4.18 17.98 -2.50
C PHE A 246 3.01 17.55 -3.38
N ILE A 247 2.61 16.28 -3.26
CA ILE A 247 1.46 15.75 -4.00
C ILE A 247 0.56 15.00 -3.03
N VAL A 248 -0.74 15.21 -3.16
CA VAL A 248 -1.76 14.47 -2.42
C VAL A 248 -2.71 13.80 -3.39
N ILE A 249 -2.91 12.49 -3.19
CA ILE A 249 -3.90 11.68 -3.90
C ILE A 249 -5.10 11.50 -2.97
N LEU A 250 -6.29 11.83 -3.47
CA LEU A 250 -7.56 11.75 -2.75
C LEU A 250 -8.50 10.79 -3.48
N PRO A 251 -8.50 9.49 -3.13
CA PRO A 251 -9.48 8.53 -3.63
C PRO A 251 -10.90 8.93 -3.25
N ASP A 252 -11.87 8.52 -4.06
CA ASP A 252 -13.30 8.72 -3.84
C ASP A 252 -13.68 10.18 -3.51
N THR A 253 -12.97 11.14 -4.14
CA THR A 253 -13.17 12.58 -3.89
C THR A 253 -13.32 13.34 -5.20
N ASP A 254 -14.51 13.92 -5.40
CA ASP A 254 -14.87 14.73 -6.57
C ASP A 254 -14.14 16.09 -6.60
N LEU A 255 -14.20 16.76 -7.75
CA LEU A 255 -13.50 18.02 -7.98
C LEU A 255 -13.90 19.11 -6.97
N SER A 256 -15.18 19.23 -6.64
CA SER A 256 -15.71 20.29 -5.77
C SER A 256 -15.24 20.13 -4.32
N SER A 257 -15.23 18.89 -3.84
CA SER A 257 -14.75 18.49 -2.52
C SER A 257 -13.24 18.68 -2.43
N THR A 258 -12.50 18.34 -3.48
CA THR A 258 -11.06 18.55 -3.57
C THR A 258 -10.68 20.03 -3.57
N VAL A 259 -11.39 20.88 -4.32
CA VAL A 259 -11.17 22.33 -4.29
C VAL A 259 -11.40 22.90 -2.89
N THR A 260 -12.48 22.48 -2.23
CA THR A 260 -12.77 22.91 -0.85
C THR A 260 -11.66 22.49 0.12
N TRP A 261 -11.16 21.26 -0.02
CA TRP A 261 -10.05 20.77 0.78
C TRP A 261 -8.74 21.54 0.52
N ALA A 262 -8.45 21.82 -0.75
CA ALA A 262 -7.26 22.54 -1.19
C ALA A 262 -7.26 24.00 -0.72
N ASP A 263 -8.40 24.69 -0.80
CA ASP A 263 -8.52 26.06 -0.28
C ASP A 263 -8.35 26.12 1.23
N ARG A 264 -8.90 25.14 1.96
CA ARG A 264 -8.66 25.01 3.40
C ARG A 264 -7.19 24.80 3.70
N MET A 265 -6.48 24.00 2.90
CA MET A 265 -5.04 23.80 3.05
C MET A 265 -4.27 25.09 2.81
N ARG A 266 -4.59 25.81 1.73
CA ARG A 266 -4.02 27.11 1.40
C ARG A 266 -4.14 28.11 2.56
N GLU A 267 -5.34 28.23 3.13
CA GLU A 267 -5.61 29.13 4.27
C GLU A 267 -4.90 28.68 5.55
N LYS A 268 -4.92 27.39 5.87
CA LYS A 268 -4.20 26.83 7.02
C LYS A 268 -2.71 27.12 6.94
N THR A 269 -2.08 26.85 5.80
CA THR A 269 -0.66 27.14 5.57
C THR A 269 -0.35 28.61 5.76
N ALA A 270 -1.14 29.48 5.12
CA ALA A 270 -1.03 30.93 5.26
C ALA A 270 -1.22 31.44 6.71
N SER A 271 -1.99 30.73 7.53
CA SER A 271 -2.20 31.10 8.94
C SER A 271 -1.10 30.59 9.88
N ALA A 272 -0.56 29.40 9.60
CA ALA A 272 0.29 28.66 10.52
C ALA A 272 1.79 28.86 10.24
N LEU A 273 2.20 28.99 8.98
CA LEU A 273 3.62 29.02 8.61
C LEU A 273 4.12 30.44 8.40
N GLN A 274 5.27 30.73 9.01
CA GLN A 274 5.96 32.00 8.90
C GLN A 274 7.47 31.78 8.74
N ALA A 275 8.10 32.62 7.93
CA ALA A 275 9.55 32.73 7.90
C ALA A 275 10.08 33.36 9.21
N PRO A 276 11.41 33.28 9.48
CA PRO A 276 11.99 33.83 10.71
C PRO A 276 11.76 35.32 10.95
N ASP A 277 11.49 36.10 9.90
CA ASP A 277 11.16 37.53 9.98
C ASP A 277 9.65 37.80 10.18
N GLY A 278 8.84 36.76 10.35
CA GLY A 278 7.38 36.85 10.47
C GLY A 278 6.66 36.92 9.12
N THR A 279 7.37 36.87 7.99
CA THR A 279 6.74 36.83 6.67
C THR A 279 5.91 35.57 6.53
N ARG A 280 4.64 35.74 6.20
CA ARG A 280 3.71 34.64 5.95
C ARG A 280 4.19 33.77 4.78
N ILE A 281 4.20 32.45 4.99
CA ILE A 281 4.44 31.47 3.93
C ILE A 281 3.10 31.06 3.32
N THR A 282 3.02 31.03 1.99
CA THR A 282 1.82 30.60 1.25
C THR A 282 2.16 29.47 0.31
N VAL A 283 1.12 28.78 -0.17
CA VAL A 283 1.23 27.72 -1.16
C VAL A 283 0.27 28.01 -2.31
N SER A 284 0.69 27.63 -3.52
CA SER A 284 -0.18 27.54 -4.68
C SER A 284 -0.51 26.06 -4.93
N LEU A 285 -1.73 25.78 -5.40
CA LEU A 285 -2.20 24.41 -5.59
C LEU A 285 -2.81 24.22 -6.98
N GLY A 286 -2.42 23.13 -7.64
CA GLY A 286 -3.01 22.66 -8.89
C GLY A 286 -3.75 21.35 -8.68
N ILE A 287 -4.98 21.26 -9.19
CA ILE A 287 -5.82 20.08 -9.03
C ILE A 287 -6.15 19.48 -10.39
N ALA A 288 -6.01 18.17 -10.52
CA ALA A 288 -6.70 17.41 -11.55
C ALA A 288 -7.63 16.39 -10.89
N CYS A 289 -8.88 16.31 -11.34
CA CYS A 289 -9.84 15.32 -10.87
C CYS A 289 -10.30 14.44 -12.02
N LEU A 290 -10.05 13.14 -11.89
CA LEU A 290 -10.64 12.11 -12.74
C LEU A 290 -12.10 11.89 -12.32
N GLU A 291 -13.03 12.02 -13.26
CA GLU A 291 -14.44 11.73 -13.05
C GLU A 291 -15.01 10.93 -14.22
N PHE A 292 -16.02 10.10 -13.94
CA PHE A 292 -16.63 9.20 -14.91
C PHE A 292 -18.00 9.74 -15.34
N ALA A 293 -18.24 9.81 -16.64
CA ALA A 293 -19.50 10.27 -17.21
C ALA A 293 -19.96 9.36 -18.35
N ALA A 294 -21.27 9.14 -18.45
CA ALA A 294 -21.88 8.28 -19.47
C ALA A 294 -21.59 8.72 -20.91
N GLU A 295 -21.32 10.01 -21.16
CA GLU A 295 -21.10 10.61 -22.48
C GLU A 295 -19.68 11.18 -22.67
N ALA A 296 -18.64 10.53 -22.13
CA ALA A 296 -17.27 10.99 -22.37
C ALA A 296 -16.85 10.81 -23.86
N PRO A 297 -15.96 11.67 -24.38
CA PRO A 297 -15.42 11.53 -25.74
C PRO A 297 -14.64 10.20 -25.89
N SER A 298 -14.86 9.48 -27.00
CA SER A 298 -14.21 8.17 -27.25
C SER A 298 -12.68 8.22 -27.33
N GLU A 299 -12.10 9.41 -27.45
CA GLU A 299 -10.65 9.65 -27.49
C GLU A 299 -9.98 9.37 -26.12
N ASN A 300 -10.76 9.33 -25.03
CA ASN A 300 -10.30 9.00 -23.68
C ASN A 300 -10.55 7.54 -23.28
N ALA A 301 -10.59 6.62 -24.26
CA ALA A 301 -10.85 5.21 -24.00
C ALA A 301 -9.64 4.52 -23.35
N GLY A 302 -9.60 4.49 -22.02
CA GLY A 302 -8.65 3.72 -21.21
C GLY A 302 -8.10 4.49 -20.01
N PRO A 303 -7.39 3.80 -19.09
CA PRO A 303 -6.78 4.41 -17.92
C PRO A 303 -5.80 5.54 -18.30
N ILE A 304 -5.95 6.71 -17.67
CA ILE A 304 -4.92 7.77 -17.70
C ILE A 304 -3.65 7.26 -17.00
N SER A 305 -2.45 7.60 -17.50
CA SER A 305 -1.20 7.27 -16.78
C SER A 305 -0.96 8.25 -15.63
N PHE A 306 -0.09 7.88 -14.68
CA PHE A 306 0.35 8.79 -13.63
C PHE A 306 0.93 10.09 -14.21
N GLU A 307 1.77 10.00 -15.25
CA GLU A 307 2.45 11.16 -15.85
C GLU A 307 1.46 12.14 -16.48
N GLU A 308 0.45 11.65 -17.21
CA GLU A 308 -0.57 12.53 -17.78
C GLU A 308 -1.43 13.14 -16.68
N PHE A 309 -1.77 12.38 -15.63
CA PHE A 309 -2.55 12.91 -14.51
C PHE A 309 -1.79 14.01 -13.74
N PHE A 310 -0.51 13.75 -13.43
CA PHE A 310 0.40 14.72 -12.84
C PHE A 310 0.55 15.97 -13.71
N LYS A 311 0.76 15.80 -15.02
CA LYS A 311 0.89 16.92 -15.95
C LYS A 311 -0.34 17.84 -15.96
N ARG A 312 -1.56 17.29 -15.84
CA ARG A 312 -2.78 18.09 -15.73
C ARG A 312 -2.80 18.92 -14.45
N ALA A 313 -2.44 18.31 -13.32
CA ALA A 313 -2.41 19.01 -12.04
C ALA A 313 -1.28 20.06 -11.98
N ASP A 314 -0.10 19.74 -12.52
CA ASP A 314 1.04 20.68 -12.63
C ASP A 314 0.71 21.89 -13.52
N GLN A 315 0.01 21.67 -14.64
CA GLN A 315 -0.49 22.76 -15.47
C GLN A 315 -1.41 23.71 -14.69
N MET A 316 -2.29 23.17 -13.83
CA MET A 316 -3.12 23.99 -12.96
C MET A 316 -2.28 24.71 -11.90
N LEU A 317 -1.27 24.07 -11.32
CA LEU A 317 -0.38 24.72 -10.37
C LEU A 317 0.35 25.92 -11.01
N TYR A 318 0.78 25.76 -12.26
CA TYR A 318 1.36 26.84 -13.05
C TYR A 318 0.38 27.99 -13.25
N GLU A 319 -0.89 27.70 -13.54
CA GLU A 319 -1.96 28.71 -13.66
C GLU A 319 -2.24 29.44 -12.35
N ALA A 320 -2.24 28.73 -11.22
CA ALA A 320 -2.34 29.32 -9.90
C ALA A 320 -1.17 30.30 -9.63
N LYS A 321 0.07 29.86 -9.87
CA LYS A 321 1.25 30.71 -9.72
C LYS A 321 1.21 31.95 -10.60
N ARG A 322 0.70 31.84 -11.84
CA ARG A 322 0.52 32.98 -12.77
C ARG A 322 -0.59 33.93 -12.36
N SER A 323 -1.61 33.44 -11.67
CA SER A 323 -2.76 34.22 -11.21
C SER A 323 -2.48 35.03 -9.94
N GLY A 324 -1.22 35.07 -9.48
CA GLY A 324 -0.80 35.85 -8.33
C GLY A 324 -0.33 35.03 -7.13
N ARG A 325 -0.26 33.69 -7.25
CA ARG A 325 0.08 32.76 -6.16
C ARG A 325 -0.94 32.77 -5.02
N ASN A 326 -0.73 31.93 -4.00
CA ASN A 326 -1.66 31.77 -2.89
C ASN A 326 -3.11 31.57 -3.40
N CYS A 327 -3.28 30.66 -4.34
CA CYS A 327 -4.58 30.32 -4.92
C CYS A 327 -4.60 28.86 -5.40
N VAL A 328 -5.81 28.41 -5.71
CA VAL A 328 -6.11 27.08 -6.22
C VAL A 328 -6.57 27.22 -7.67
N ALA A 329 -6.05 26.37 -8.55
CA ALA A 329 -6.57 26.17 -9.89
C ALA A 329 -6.85 24.68 -10.11
N SER A 330 -7.82 24.36 -10.96
CA SER A 330 -8.34 23.00 -11.05
C SER A 330 -8.87 22.65 -12.43
N THR A 331 -8.70 21.40 -12.83
CA THR A 331 -9.24 20.85 -14.08
C THR A 331 -9.93 19.51 -13.84
N GLN A 332 -10.96 19.25 -14.63
CA GLN A 332 -11.65 17.96 -14.66
C GLN A 332 -11.11 17.12 -15.82
N VAL A 333 -10.89 15.85 -15.57
CA VAL A 333 -10.51 14.83 -16.55
C VAL A 333 -11.67 13.85 -16.66
N THR A 334 -12.44 13.95 -17.74
CA THR A 334 -13.59 13.06 -17.97
C THR A 334 -13.12 11.75 -18.61
N ALA A 335 -13.46 10.62 -18.00
CA ALA A 335 -13.15 9.29 -18.50
C ALA A 335 -14.40 8.43 -18.75
N GLN A 336 -14.23 7.39 -19.57
CA GLN A 336 -15.21 6.33 -19.85
C GLN A 336 -14.56 4.96 -19.71
N ASN A 337 -15.31 3.99 -19.20
CA ASN A 337 -14.86 2.61 -19.10
C ASN A 337 -14.88 1.95 -20.49
N ARG A 338 -13.79 1.26 -20.87
CA ARG A 338 -13.66 0.63 -22.21
C ARG A 338 -14.76 -0.40 -22.51
N THR A 339 -15.39 -0.97 -21.48
CA THR A 339 -16.38 -2.04 -21.62
C THR A 339 -17.70 -1.57 -22.24
N GLU A 340 -18.10 -0.31 -22.05
CA GLU A 340 -19.34 0.23 -22.63
C GLU A 340 -19.15 0.87 -24.02
N ALA A 341 -17.97 1.43 -24.29
CA ALA A 341 -17.65 2.03 -25.59
C ALA A 341 -17.67 1.02 -26.75
N ALA A 342 -17.55 -0.28 -26.45
CA ALA A 342 -17.70 -1.37 -27.43
C ALA A 342 -19.16 -1.75 -27.69
N LEU A 343 -20.08 -1.50 -26.75
CA LEU A 343 -21.50 -1.85 -26.88
C LEU A 343 -22.31 -0.73 -27.56
N SER A 344 -21.96 0.55 -27.38
CA SER A 344 -22.70 1.66 -28.00
C SER A 344 -22.45 1.85 -29.50
N LYS A 345 -21.43 1.19 -30.07
CA LYS A 345 -21.15 1.20 -31.54
C LYS A 345 -21.95 0.18 -32.34
N THR A 346 -22.91 -0.52 -31.74
CA THR A 346 -23.65 -1.63 -32.37
C THR A 346 -25.15 -1.38 -32.53
N HIS A 347 -25.62 -0.14 -32.39
CA HIS A 347 -27.02 0.22 -32.63
C HIS A 347 -27.20 1.33 -33.67
#